data_AF-A0A928RNV3-F1
#
_entry.id   AF-A0A928RNV3-F1
#
_cell.length_a   1.000
_cell.length_b   1.000
_cell.length_c   1.000
_cell.angle_alpha   90.00
_cell.angle_beta   90.00
_cell.angle_gamma   90.00
#
_symmetry.space_group_name_H-M   'P 1'
#
loop_
_entity.id
_entity.type
_entity.pdbx_description
1 polymer ?
#
loop_
_entity_poly.entity_id
_entity_poly.type
_entity_poly.pdbx_seq_one_letter_code
_entity_poly.pdbx_strand_id
1 'polypeptide(L)'
;MVEKKYILKNEVQRFDDGTNNDEHIKDIIKKAEMLYDNIQDNNDICIQIYNDRKNKKVDEDVLDALQIACQNSIEIEKQAGEIMQAIEKYASQLDRTSQPALETLLNQTIILEKKSKKIMESALSI
;
A
#
# COMPACT_ATOMS: atom_id res chain seq x y z
N MET A 1 52.94 -21.69 -17.24
CA MET A 1 51.78 -21.60 -16.33
C MET A 1 51.47 -20.14 -16.11
N VAL A 2 50.29 -19.71 -16.52
CA VAL A 2 49.87 -18.31 -16.61
C VAL A 2 48.76 -18.10 -15.58
N GLU A 3 48.99 -17.26 -14.58
CA GLU A 3 47.90 -16.70 -13.78
C GLU A 3 47.83 -15.20 -14.04
N LYS A 4 46.99 -14.84 -15.01
CA LYS A 4 46.49 -13.47 -15.15
C LYS A 4 45.40 -13.27 -14.12
N LYS A 5 45.66 -12.42 -13.12
CA LYS A 5 44.64 -11.85 -12.23
C LYS A 5 43.61 -11.10 -13.08
N TYR A 6 42.40 -11.65 -13.17
CA TYR A 6 41.25 -10.92 -13.67
C TYR A 6 40.77 -9.98 -12.56
N ILE A 7 41.14 -8.71 -12.65
CA ILE A 7 40.44 -7.65 -11.92
C ILE A 7 39.19 -7.35 -12.75
N LEU A 8 38.05 -7.94 -12.37
CA LEU A 8 36.74 -7.48 -12.81
C LEU A 8 36.48 -6.12 -12.16
N LYS A 9 36.95 -5.06 -12.81
CA LYS A 9 36.39 -3.73 -12.65
C LYS A 9 34.97 -3.77 -13.21
N ASN A 10 34.00 -4.17 -12.38
CA ASN A 10 32.63 -3.74 -12.58
C ASN A 10 32.55 -2.26 -12.18
N GLU A 11 33.11 -1.40 -13.04
CA GLU A 11 32.69 0.00 -13.09
C GLU A 11 31.28 -0.02 -13.67
N VAL A 12 30.28 -0.22 -12.81
CA VAL A 12 28.92 0.22 -13.10
C VAL A 12 29.03 1.73 -13.23
N GLN A 13 29.18 2.22 -14.46
CA GLN A 13 28.93 3.61 -14.79
C GLN A 13 27.50 3.90 -14.34
N ARG A 14 27.35 4.50 -13.15
CA ARG A 14 26.14 5.22 -12.80
C ARG A 14 26.09 6.39 -13.78
N PHE A 15 25.30 6.22 -14.84
CA PHE A 15 24.73 7.35 -15.55
C PHE A 15 23.78 8.02 -14.55
N ASP A 16 24.34 8.92 -13.76
CA ASP A 16 23.60 9.80 -12.86
C ASP A 16 22.94 10.89 -13.72
N ASP A 17 21.99 10.49 -14.55
CA ASP A 17 21.04 11.43 -15.12
C ASP A 17 19.92 11.63 -14.09
N GLY A 18 19.49 12.88 -13.91
CA GLY A 18 18.41 13.24 -12.98
C GLY A 18 17.10 12.49 -13.21
N THR A 19 16.90 11.97 -14.42
CA THR A 19 15.63 11.49 -14.96
C THR A 19 15.27 10.10 -14.42
N ASN A 20 16.23 9.18 -14.27
CA ASN A 20 15.97 7.85 -13.70
C ASN A 20 15.44 7.89 -12.25
N ASN A 21 15.89 8.85 -11.44
CA ASN A 21 15.44 8.97 -10.04
C ASN A 21 14.07 9.60 -9.93
N ASP A 22 13.76 10.60 -10.76
CA ASP A 22 12.45 11.23 -10.78
C ASP A 22 11.37 10.24 -11.28
N GLU A 23 11.70 9.41 -12.27
CA GLU A 23 10.85 8.32 -12.73
C GLU A 23 10.63 7.29 -11.63
N HIS A 24 11.68 6.90 -10.91
CA HIS A 24 11.55 5.96 -9.79
C HIS A 24 10.67 6.50 -8.64
N ILE A 25 10.83 7.77 -8.26
CA ILE A 25 9.98 8.43 -7.26
C ILE A 25 8.52 8.45 -7.71
N LYS A 26 8.26 8.78 -8.99
CA LYS A 26 6.92 8.74 -9.56
C LYS A 26 6.32 7.34 -9.55
N ASP A 27 7.11 6.31 -9.83
CA ASP A 27 6.65 4.92 -9.79
C ASP A 27 6.27 4.48 -8.37
N ILE A 28 7.04 4.90 -7.37
CA ILE A 28 6.71 4.65 -5.95
C ILE A 28 5.37 5.29 -5.59
N ILE A 29 5.17 6.56 -5.96
CA ILE A 29 3.94 7.31 -5.68
C ILE A 29 2.74 6.63 -6.34
N LYS A 30 2.80 6.35 -7.65
CA LYS A 30 1.72 5.67 -8.37
C LYS A 30 1.36 4.32 -7.78
N LYS A 31 2.37 3.57 -7.33
CA LYS A 31 2.14 2.28 -6.69
C LYS A 31 1.45 2.44 -5.34
N ALA A 32 1.79 3.47 -4.57
CA ALA A 32 1.12 3.76 -3.30
C ALA A 32 -0.34 4.20 -3.51
N GLU A 33 -0.60 5.04 -4.52
CA GLU A 33 -1.96 5.45 -4.94
C GLU A 33 -2.81 4.22 -5.29
N MET A 34 -2.33 3.35 -6.18
CA MET A 34 -3.04 2.11 -6.55
C MET A 34 -3.33 1.21 -5.35
N LEU A 35 -2.40 1.12 -4.38
CA LEU A 35 -2.61 0.32 -3.17
C LEU A 35 -3.64 0.98 -2.23
N TYR A 36 -3.68 2.31 -2.18
CA TYR A 36 -4.69 3.04 -1.43
C TYR A 36 -6.08 2.83 -2.03
N ASP A 37 -6.23 2.93 -3.36
CA ASP A 37 -7.48 2.65 -4.06
C ASP A 37 -8.00 1.23 -3.73
N ASN A 38 -7.11 0.22 -3.76
CA ASN A 38 -7.48 -1.14 -3.36
C ASN A 38 -7.96 -1.24 -1.90
N ILE A 39 -7.40 -0.44 -0.98
CA ILE A 39 -7.84 -0.40 0.42
C ILE A 39 -9.25 0.20 0.50
N GLN A 40 -9.54 1.24 -0.26
CA GLN A 40 -10.88 1.84 -0.32
C GLN A 40 -11.90 0.86 -0.88
N ASP A 41 -11.56 0.16 -1.98
CA ASP A 41 -12.41 -0.89 -2.55
C ASP A 41 -12.70 -2.00 -1.53
N ASN A 42 -11.70 -2.44 -0.77
CA ASN A 42 -11.89 -3.45 0.28
C ASN A 42 -12.82 -2.96 1.39
N ASN A 43 -12.74 -1.68 1.75
CA ASN A 43 -13.61 -1.08 2.75
C ASN A 43 -15.07 -0.99 2.26
N ASP A 44 -15.27 -0.54 1.02
CA ASP A 44 -16.58 -0.48 0.38
C ASP A 44 -17.22 -1.87 0.30
N ILE A 45 -16.46 -2.89 -0.08
CA ILE A 45 -16.93 -4.28 -0.10
C ILE A 45 -17.35 -4.73 1.31
N CYS A 46 -16.57 -4.45 2.36
CA CYS A 46 -16.94 -4.77 3.74
C CYS A 46 -18.30 -4.15 4.12
N ILE A 47 -18.48 -2.87 3.81
CA ILE A 47 -19.72 -2.13 4.10
C ILE A 47 -20.91 -2.72 3.32
N GLN A 48 -20.70 -3.07 2.05
CA GLN A 48 -21.71 -3.73 1.22
C GLN A 48 -22.14 -5.06 1.82
N ILE A 49 -21.21 -5.91 2.23
CA ILE A 49 -21.50 -7.20 2.88
C ILE A 49 -22.35 -7.00 4.14
N TYR A 50 -21.95 -6.06 5.01
CA TYR A 50 -22.71 -5.76 6.23
C TYR A 50 -24.15 -5.35 5.91
N ASN A 51 -24.34 -4.44 4.96
CA ASN A 51 -25.67 -3.96 4.58
C ASN A 51 -26.52 -5.08 3.96
N ASP A 52 -25.95 -5.90 3.10
CA ASP A 52 -26.64 -7.04 2.49
C ASP A 52 -27.10 -8.07 3.54
N ARG A 53 -26.23 -8.38 4.51
CA ARG A 53 -26.52 -9.31 5.61
C ARG A 53 -27.59 -8.75 6.54
N LYS A 54 -27.49 -7.46 6.89
CA LYS A 54 -28.48 -6.73 7.67
C LYS A 54 -29.86 -6.72 7.00
N ASN A 55 -29.91 -6.47 5.69
CA ASN A 55 -31.15 -6.48 4.92
C ASN A 55 -31.79 -7.87 4.85
N LYS A 56 -30.98 -8.94 4.85
CA LYS A 56 -31.43 -10.34 4.93
C LYS A 56 -31.86 -10.77 6.33
N LYS A 57 -31.74 -9.90 7.34
CA LYS A 57 -32.10 -10.18 8.74
C LYS A 57 -31.40 -11.43 9.28
N VAL A 58 -30.11 -11.55 9.03
CA VAL A 58 -29.28 -12.59 9.65
C VAL A 58 -29.16 -12.39 11.16
N ASP A 59 -28.62 -13.39 11.84
CA ASP A 59 -28.40 -13.38 13.30
C ASP A 59 -27.62 -12.13 13.77
N GLU A 60 -27.95 -11.64 14.96
CA GLU A 60 -27.31 -10.48 15.58
C GLU A 60 -25.82 -10.74 15.83
N ASP A 61 -25.44 -11.95 16.24
CA ASP A 61 -24.04 -12.33 16.45
C ASP A 61 -23.22 -12.23 15.15
N VAL A 62 -23.85 -12.54 14.01
CA VAL A 62 -23.25 -12.44 12.68
C VAL A 62 -23.08 -10.96 12.27
N LEU A 63 -24.07 -10.12 12.57
CA LEU A 63 -24.00 -8.69 12.30
C LEU A 63 -22.93 -8.00 13.16
N ASP A 64 -22.79 -8.39 14.41
CA ASP A 64 -21.75 -7.87 15.31
C ASP A 64 -20.34 -8.23 14.81
N ALA A 65 -20.13 -9.47 14.39
CA ALA A 65 -18.86 -9.89 13.80
C ALA A 65 -18.51 -9.08 12.53
N LEU A 66 -19.49 -8.85 11.66
CA LEU A 66 -19.32 -8.03 10.45
C LEU A 66 -19.10 -6.54 10.78
N GLN A 67 -19.74 -6.03 11.83
CA GLN A 67 -19.56 -4.65 12.28
C GLN A 67 -18.13 -4.42 12.76
N ILE A 68 -17.55 -5.38 13.50
CA ILE A 68 -16.14 -5.34 13.92
C ILE A 68 -15.21 -5.36 12.69
N ALA A 69 -15.50 -6.19 11.69
CA ALA A 69 -14.74 -6.23 10.45
C ALA A 69 -14.76 -4.87 9.72
N CYS A 70 -15.94 -4.24 9.60
CA CYS A 70 -16.09 -2.92 9.00
C CYS A 70 -15.31 -1.85 9.77
N GLN A 71 -15.40 -1.83 11.10
CA GLN A 71 -14.65 -0.87 11.93
C GLN A 71 -13.13 -1.00 11.73
N ASN A 72 -12.62 -2.23 11.68
CA ASN A 72 -11.21 -2.47 11.43
C ASN A 72 -10.79 -2.05 10.01
N SER A 73 -11.67 -2.27 9.01
CA SER A 73 -11.42 -1.84 7.64
C SER A 73 -11.35 -0.31 7.51
N ILE A 74 -12.29 0.41 8.14
CA ILE A 74 -12.33 1.87 8.17
C ILE A 74 -11.05 2.45 8.81
N GLU A 75 -10.60 1.87 9.92
CA GLU A 75 -9.37 2.32 10.59
C GLU A 75 -8.12 2.11 9.70
N ILE A 76 -8.08 1.01 8.93
CA ILE A 76 -7.00 0.79 7.95
C ILE A 76 -7.04 1.83 6.84
N GLU A 77 -8.22 2.13 6.28
CA GLU A 77 -8.36 3.17 5.25
C GLU A 77 -7.89 4.53 5.77
N LYS A 78 -8.27 4.89 7.00
CA LYS A 78 -7.81 6.12 7.65
C LYS A 78 -6.29 6.18 7.77
N GLN A 79 -5.66 5.10 8.27
CA GLN A 79 -4.20 5.01 8.39
C GLN A 79 -3.51 5.12 7.02
N ALA A 80 -4.09 4.51 5.99
CA ALA A 80 -3.59 4.61 4.63
C ALA A 80 -3.72 6.04 4.08
N GLY A 81 -4.81 6.75 4.38
CA GLY A 81 -5.00 8.16 4.03
C GLY A 81 -3.97 9.08 4.70
N GLU A 82 -3.63 8.85 5.97
CA GLU A 82 -2.55 9.57 6.66
C GLU A 82 -1.18 9.35 5.99
N ILE A 83 -0.92 8.12 5.52
CA ILE A 83 0.29 7.80 4.74
C ILE A 83 0.27 8.52 3.38
N MET A 84 -0.87 8.56 2.69
CA MET A 84 -0.99 9.26 1.41
C MET A 84 -0.72 10.76 1.54
N GLN A 85 -1.22 11.41 2.59
CA GLN A 85 -0.88 12.81 2.89
C GLN A 85 0.62 13.01 3.12
N ALA A 86 1.30 12.04 3.77
CA ALA A 86 2.74 12.08 3.92
C ALA A 86 3.47 11.92 2.58
N ILE A 87 3.01 11.01 1.71
CA ILE A 87 3.55 10.80 0.37
C ILE A 87 3.39 12.07 -0.49
N GLU A 88 2.23 12.71 -0.48
CA GLU A 88 1.98 13.98 -1.21
C GLU A 88 2.95 15.09 -0.78
N LYS A 89 3.25 15.17 0.52
CA LYS A 89 4.23 16.13 1.04
C LYS A 89 5.62 15.92 0.44
N TYR A 90 6.07 14.67 0.33
CA TYR A 90 7.35 14.35 -0.32
C TYR A 90 7.29 14.49 -1.84
N ALA A 91 6.15 14.17 -2.46
CA ALA A 91 5.91 14.34 -3.89
C ALA A 91 6.00 15.80 -4.33
N SER A 92 5.61 16.75 -3.48
CA SER A 92 5.74 18.18 -3.78
C SER A 92 7.19 18.69 -3.79
N GLN A 93 8.11 17.95 -3.18
CA GLN A 93 9.51 18.35 -3.01
C GLN A 93 10.43 17.73 -4.08
N LEU A 94 10.04 16.59 -4.70
CA LEU A 94 10.78 15.85 -5.75
C LEU A 94 12.30 15.86 -5.56
N ASP A 95 12.76 15.66 -4.32
CA ASP A 95 14.19 15.60 -4.03
C ASP A 95 14.66 14.15 -3.85
N ARG A 96 15.94 13.92 -4.17
CA ARG A 96 16.56 12.58 -4.05
C ARG A 96 16.69 12.11 -2.60
N THR A 97 16.60 13.00 -1.61
CA THR A 97 16.69 12.64 -0.19
C THR A 97 15.38 12.05 0.34
N SER A 98 14.29 12.24 -0.39
CA SER A 98 12.95 11.78 -0.06
C SER A 98 12.70 10.31 -0.42
N GLN A 99 13.50 9.72 -1.32
CA GLN A 99 13.30 8.35 -1.80
C GLN A 99 13.23 7.30 -0.66
N PRO A 100 14.17 7.25 0.32
CA PRO A 100 14.09 6.27 1.40
C PRO A 100 12.83 6.42 2.27
N ALA A 101 12.36 7.66 2.46
CA ALA A 101 11.12 7.93 3.19
C ALA A 101 9.90 7.44 2.40
N LEU A 102 9.85 7.72 1.09
CA LEU A 102 8.80 7.23 0.19
C LEU A 102 8.75 5.70 0.13
N GLU A 103 9.90 5.03 0.05
CA GLU A 103 9.97 3.55 0.10
C GLU A 103 9.45 2.99 1.42
N THR A 104 9.73 3.68 2.53
CA THR A 104 9.21 3.30 3.85
C THR A 104 7.69 3.43 3.90
N LEU A 105 7.15 4.55 3.41
CA LEU A 105 5.71 4.79 3.34
C LEU A 105 5.03 3.76 2.43
N LEU A 106 5.59 3.48 1.25
CA LEU A 106 5.08 2.44 0.35
C LEU A 106 5.04 1.06 1.03
N ASN A 107 6.07 0.68 1.78
CA ASN A 107 6.08 -0.58 2.52
C ASN A 107 4.98 -0.64 3.59
N GLN A 108 4.71 0.48 4.26
CA GLN A 108 3.58 0.57 5.20
C GLN A 108 2.24 0.41 4.47
N THR A 109 2.05 1.06 3.32
CA THR A 109 0.84 0.91 2.49
C THR A 109 0.65 -0.55 2.03
N ILE A 110 1.71 -1.26 1.63
CA ILE A 110 1.65 -2.69 1.28
C ILE A 110 1.18 -3.54 2.46
N ILE A 111 1.62 -3.23 3.68
CA ILE A 111 1.20 -3.95 4.88
C ILE A 111 -0.29 -3.70 5.17
N LEU A 112 -0.74 -2.45 5.02
CA LEU A 112 -2.14 -2.08 5.20
C LEU A 112 -3.05 -2.72 4.15
N GLU A 113 -2.65 -2.73 2.87
CA GLU A 113 -3.41 -3.40 1.79
C GLU A 113 -3.61 -4.87 2.12
N LYS A 114 -2.55 -5.59 2.48
CA LYS A 114 -2.64 -7.01 2.87
C LYS A 114 -3.56 -7.24 4.07
N LYS A 115 -3.58 -6.32 5.04
CA LYS A 115 -4.49 -6.41 6.20
C LYS A 115 -5.94 -6.15 5.78
N SER A 116 -6.19 -5.11 4.98
CA SER A 116 -7.54 -4.78 4.48
C SER A 116 -8.12 -5.95 3.68
N LYS A 117 -7.32 -6.55 2.80
CA LYS A 117 -7.71 -7.71 2.01
C LYS A 117 -8.12 -8.89 2.89
N LYS A 118 -7.33 -9.22 3.92
CA LYS A 118 -7.68 -10.31 4.85
C LYS A 118 -8.98 -10.05 5.61
N ILE A 119 -9.24 -8.82 6.00
CA ILE A 119 -10.49 -8.44 6.69
C ILE A 119 -11.67 -8.61 5.74
N MET A 120 -11.55 -8.11 4.51
CA MET A 120 -12.57 -8.26 3.47
C MET A 120 -12.84 -9.74 3.15
N GLU A 121 -11.80 -10.56 2.97
CA GLU A 121 -11.93 -12.01 2.77
C GLU A 121 -12.62 -12.70 3.95
N SER A 122 -12.30 -12.27 5.18
CA SER A 122 -12.94 -12.80 6.39
C SER A 122 -14.41 -12.41 6.44
N ALA A 123 -14.76 -11.17 6.10
CA ALA A 123 -16.15 -10.70 6.03
C ALA A 123 -16.97 -11.45 4.98
N LEU A 124 -16.37 -11.80 3.83
CA LEU A 124 -17.03 -12.63 2.80
C LEU A 124 -17.32 -14.05 3.27
N SER A 125 -16.53 -14.57 4.20
CA SER A 125 -16.67 -15.93 4.73
C SER A 125 -17.73 -16.07 5.83
N ILE A 126 -18.22 -14.95 6.36
CA ILE A 126 -19.31 -14.85 7.34
C ILE A 126 -20.66 -14.80 6.60
#